data_AF-A0A924XMD6-F1
#
_entry.id   AF-A0A924XMD6-F1
#
_cell.length_a   1.000
_cell.length_b   1.000
_cell.length_c   1.000
_cell.angle_alpha   90.00
_cell.angle_beta   90.00
_cell.angle_gamma   90.00
#
_symmetry.space_group_name_H-M   'P 1'
#
loop_
_entity.id
_entity.type
_entity.pdbx_description
1 polymer ?
#
loop_
_entity_poly.entity_id
_entity_poly.type
_entity_poly.pdbx_seq_one_letter_code
_entity_poly.pdbx_strand_id
1 'polypeptide(L)'
;MKEIKVTSPNKISTGIEGLDKILEGGLPQNRLFLLEGDPGTGKTTIALQFLFAGLRQDERCLYITLSESAEELVSGAASRGWSLDGITICDLTVSGDSLQNDSHYTVFHPSEVELDETTQAILTEIERVNPQRVVFDSLSEMRMLARDSLRFRRQILALKQYFLGKKCTVLMLDDRTTETTDRQLESIAHGVISLKFAPPLYGAQRHSLQVIKMRGVRFQSGSHDFNIQTSGIKVFPRLASKTDAPQISAGSLTSGSEDIESLIGSLDYGTSTILIGPAGVGKSTMAMMYAFNAAEEGKRSAVYFFDESLQTLYARTSAIGLDIRKHVENGLIIVRQVNLAELTPGEFSYLVSEEVEKNDVRVVIIDSVNGYMMATPQEKFLTMQFHELLSYLNRNGIVSLLIVSQYGLIGNMQSPIDMSYLADTVMLLRYFEAGGAVRQAISVLKKRTGKHERTIREFRIDHGGIVLGQPLKEFHGVLTGVPAFSGSNFDLMEKNGDDK
;
A
#
# COMPACT_ATOMS: atom_id res chain seq x y z
N MET A 1 -15.62 -47.08 -2.26
CA MET A 1 -15.36 -45.65 -2.54
C MET A 1 -16.07 -44.83 -1.47
N LYS A 2 -15.38 -44.00 -0.68
CA LYS A 2 -16.04 -43.05 0.21
C LYS A 2 -16.37 -41.80 -0.62
N GLU A 3 -17.64 -41.41 -0.67
CA GLU A 3 -18.02 -40.08 -1.14
C GLU A 3 -17.36 -39.04 -0.24
N ILE A 4 -16.39 -38.30 -0.79
CA ILE A 4 -15.78 -37.17 -0.10
C ILE A 4 -16.66 -35.95 -0.41
N LYS A 5 -17.47 -35.53 0.56
CA LYS A 5 -18.18 -34.24 0.48
C LYS A 5 -17.14 -33.13 0.39
N VAL A 6 -17.14 -32.38 -0.71
CA VAL A 6 -16.25 -31.25 -0.94
C VAL A 6 -16.84 -30.01 -0.25
N THR A 7 -16.43 -29.75 0.99
CA THR A 7 -16.65 -28.46 1.65
C THR A 7 -15.40 -27.60 1.54
N SER A 8 -15.55 -26.30 1.34
CA SER A 8 -14.44 -25.34 1.40
C SER A 8 -13.68 -25.52 2.72
N PRO A 9 -12.33 -25.55 2.70
CA PRO A 9 -11.57 -25.77 3.92
C PRO A 9 -11.75 -24.60 4.89
N ASN A 10 -11.96 -24.90 6.18
CA ASN A 10 -11.93 -23.90 7.24
C ASN A 10 -10.56 -23.19 7.25
N LYS A 11 -10.55 -21.89 7.53
CA LYS A 11 -9.33 -21.07 7.59
C LYS A 11 -9.08 -20.60 9.02
N ILE A 12 -7.80 -20.36 9.36
CA ILE A 12 -7.38 -19.70 10.60
C ILE A 12 -6.65 -18.40 10.28
N SER A 13 -6.90 -17.38 11.11
CA SER A 13 -6.24 -16.09 11.01
C SER A 13 -4.73 -16.23 11.25
N THR A 14 -3.96 -15.52 10.44
CA THR A 14 -2.51 -15.34 10.62
C THR A 14 -2.18 -14.33 11.72
N GLY A 15 -3.16 -13.64 12.28
CA GLY A 15 -2.95 -12.50 13.18
C GLY A 15 -2.57 -11.20 12.48
N ILE A 16 -2.49 -11.21 11.15
CA ILE A 16 -2.09 -10.08 10.31
C ILE A 16 -3.25 -9.79 9.35
N GLU A 17 -4.01 -8.73 9.62
CA GLU A 17 -5.23 -8.38 8.86
C GLU A 17 -4.99 -8.33 7.35
N GLY A 18 -3.92 -7.66 6.91
CA GLY A 18 -3.58 -7.56 5.49
C GLY A 18 -3.27 -8.92 4.85
N LEU A 19 -2.54 -9.79 5.56
CA LEU A 19 -2.24 -11.14 5.05
C LEU A 19 -3.51 -12.00 5.00
N ASP A 20 -4.39 -11.89 5.98
CA ASP A 20 -5.67 -12.57 5.98
C ASP A 20 -6.56 -12.09 4.83
N LYS A 21 -6.55 -10.80 4.48
CA LYS A 21 -7.23 -10.27 3.28
C LYS A 21 -6.69 -10.91 2.00
N ILE A 22 -5.36 -10.99 1.85
CA ILE A 22 -4.70 -11.64 0.70
C ILE A 22 -5.10 -13.11 0.59
N LEU A 23 -5.23 -13.80 1.73
CA LEU A 23 -5.59 -15.22 1.82
C LEU A 23 -7.11 -15.46 1.85
N GLU A 24 -7.93 -14.41 1.69
CA GLU A 24 -9.40 -14.44 1.77
C GLU A 24 -9.91 -15.10 3.07
N GLY A 25 -9.37 -14.71 4.22
CA GLY A 25 -9.75 -15.20 5.56
C GLY A 25 -8.70 -16.05 6.28
N GLY A 26 -7.46 -16.09 5.80
CA GLY A 26 -6.33 -16.74 6.48
C GLY A 26 -5.92 -18.10 5.91
N LEU A 27 -5.12 -18.85 6.66
CA LEU A 27 -4.52 -20.11 6.22
C LEU A 27 -5.51 -21.29 6.35
N PRO A 28 -5.64 -22.16 5.33
CA PRO A 28 -6.42 -23.39 5.45
C PRO A 28 -5.95 -24.25 6.64
N GLN A 29 -6.87 -24.59 7.55
CA GLN A 29 -6.61 -25.38 8.75
C GLN A 29 -6.02 -26.76 8.43
N ASN A 30 -5.25 -27.30 9.40
CA ASN A 30 -4.74 -28.68 9.41
C ASN A 30 -3.82 -28.98 8.23
N ARG A 31 -2.98 -28.00 7.89
CA ARG A 31 -2.04 -28.07 6.77
C ARG A 31 -0.70 -27.49 7.15
N LEU A 32 0.27 -27.82 6.31
CA LEU A 32 1.66 -27.38 6.40
C LEU A 32 1.93 -26.30 5.35
N PHE A 33 2.46 -25.18 5.81
CA PHE A 33 2.80 -23.98 5.04
C PHE A 33 4.28 -23.65 5.17
N LEU A 34 4.84 -23.08 4.10
CA LEU A 34 6.21 -22.58 4.05
C LEU A 34 6.19 -21.06 4.05
N LEU A 35 6.96 -20.44 4.94
CA LEU A 35 7.29 -19.03 4.92
C LEU A 35 8.78 -18.89 4.63
N GLU A 36 9.10 -18.48 3.41
CA GLU A 36 10.47 -18.35 2.93
C GLU A 36 10.88 -16.87 2.81
N GLY A 37 12.16 -16.58 2.97
CA GLY A 37 12.72 -15.25 2.73
C GLY A 37 14.12 -15.11 3.27
N ASP A 38 14.86 -14.10 2.82
CA ASP A 38 16.23 -13.83 3.28
C ASP A 38 16.27 -13.50 4.79
N PRO A 39 17.42 -13.62 5.47
CA PRO A 39 17.59 -13.15 6.85
C PRO A 39 17.14 -11.69 7.00
N GLY A 40 16.46 -11.37 8.11
CA GLY A 40 15.95 -10.02 8.37
C GLY A 40 14.65 -9.64 7.65
N THR A 41 14.06 -10.51 6.83
CA THR A 41 12.77 -10.23 6.14
C THR A 41 11.53 -10.22 7.05
N GLY A 42 11.64 -10.64 8.31
CA GLY A 42 10.52 -10.64 9.26
C GLY A 42 9.77 -11.98 9.42
N LYS A 43 10.39 -13.10 9.03
CA LYS A 43 9.82 -14.47 9.17
C LYS A 43 9.37 -14.78 10.60
N THR A 44 10.27 -14.64 11.58
CA THR A 44 10.01 -14.86 13.02
C THR A 44 8.87 -13.96 13.51
N THR A 45 8.80 -12.70 13.06
CA THR A 45 7.72 -11.77 13.41
C THR A 45 6.35 -12.26 12.94
N ILE A 46 6.23 -12.71 11.68
CA ILE A 46 4.99 -13.33 11.18
C ILE A 46 4.66 -14.60 11.96
N ALA A 47 5.67 -15.42 12.26
CA ALA A 47 5.48 -16.69 12.96
C ALA A 47 4.93 -16.48 14.38
N LEU A 48 5.46 -15.50 15.12
CA LEU A 48 4.95 -15.13 16.43
C LEU A 48 3.53 -14.55 16.35
N GLN A 49 3.23 -13.68 15.39
CA GLN A 49 1.86 -13.17 15.19
C GLN A 49 0.86 -14.28 14.86
N PHE A 50 1.29 -15.30 14.12
CA PHE A 50 0.49 -16.50 13.85
C PHE A 50 0.17 -17.29 15.14
N LEU A 51 1.14 -17.45 16.04
CA LEU A 51 0.91 -18.10 17.33
C LEU A 51 0.06 -17.24 18.28
N PHE A 52 0.30 -15.92 18.35
CA PHE A 52 -0.52 -15.01 19.14
C PHE A 52 -1.99 -15.01 18.70
N ALA A 53 -2.26 -15.13 17.41
CA ALA A 53 -3.62 -15.30 16.91
C ALA A 53 -4.27 -16.63 17.35
N GLY A 54 -3.47 -17.67 17.60
CA GLY A 54 -3.93 -18.92 18.20
C GLY A 54 -4.23 -18.77 19.69
N LEU A 55 -3.35 -18.12 20.45
CA LEU A 55 -3.58 -17.85 21.87
C LEU A 55 -4.87 -17.05 22.10
N ARG A 56 -5.17 -16.06 21.24
CA ARG A 56 -6.44 -15.31 21.29
C ARG A 56 -7.70 -16.16 21.04
N GLN A 57 -7.54 -17.38 20.54
CA GLN A 57 -8.58 -18.36 20.27
C GLN A 57 -8.49 -19.58 21.20
N ASP A 58 -7.75 -19.45 22.32
CA ASP A 58 -7.50 -20.52 23.29
C ASP A 58 -6.88 -21.79 22.67
N GLU A 59 -6.09 -21.62 21.60
CA GLU A 59 -5.38 -22.70 20.92
C GLU A 59 -4.01 -22.95 21.58
N ARG A 60 -3.64 -24.23 21.74
CA ARG A 60 -2.29 -24.59 22.20
C ARG A 60 -1.30 -24.33 21.08
N CYS A 61 -0.28 -23.55 21.40
CA CYS A 61 0.73 -23.08 20.46
C CYS A 61 2.11 -23.63 20.85
N LEU A 62 2.82 -24.15 19.86
CA LEU A 62 4.18 -24.68 20.01
C LEU A 62 5.13 -23.97 19.04
N TYR A 63 6.21 -23.43 19.57
CA TYR A 63 7.34 -22.90 18.81
C TYR A 63 8.51 -23.88 18.93
N ILE A 64 9.01 -24.37 17.81
CA ILE A 64 10.18 -25.26 17.77
C ILE A 64 11.32 -24.46 17.15
N THR A 65 12.36 -24.21 17.94
CA THR A 65 13.54 -23.45 17.51
C THR A 65 14.78 -24.35 17.39
N LEU A 66 15.51 -24.22 16.29
CA LEU A 66 16.80 -24.86 16.04
C LEU A 66 17.92 -23.84 15.83
N SER A 67 17.59 -22.58 15.51
CA SER A 67 18.56 -21.55 15.12
C SER A 67 18.84 -20.51 16.20
N GLU A 68 17.91 -20.26 17.11
CA GLU A 68 18.04 -19.30 18.21
C GLU A 68 17.54 -19.91 19.53
N SER A 69 18.21 -19.61 20.64
CA SER A 69 17.84 -20.19 21.93
C SER A 69 16.48 -19.64 22.41
N ALA A 70 15.82 -20.35 23.32
CA ALA A 70 14.58 -19.87 23.93
C ALA A 70 14.78 -18.53 24.63
N GLU A 71 15.94 -18.29 25.24
CA GLU A 71 16.27 -17.03 25.90
C GLU A 71 16.39 -15.87 24.89
N GLU A 72 17.05 -16.09 23.75
CA GLU A 72 17.17 -15.11 22.66
C GLU A 72 15.80 -14.79 22.06
N LEU A 73 14.97 -15.80 21.79
CA LEU A 73 13.62 -15.63 21.26
C LEU A 73 12.74 -14.81 22.23
N VAL A 74 12.77 -15.14 23.54
CA VAL A 74 12.03 -14.41 24.57
C VAL A 74 12.53 -12.96 24.69
N SER A 75 13.84 -12.75 24.71
CA SER A 75 14.45 -11.40 24.75
C SER A 75 14.08 -10.58 23.51
N GLY A 76 14.12 -11.20 22.33
CA GLY A 76 13.73 -10.59 21.06
C GLY A 76 12.26 -10.19 21.02
N ALA A 77 11.37 -11.02 21.57
CA ALA A 77 9.95 -10.68 21.73
C ALA A 77 9.74 -9.55 22.75
N ALA A 78 10.42 -9.62 23.90
CA ALA A 78 10.33 -8.60 24.95
C ALA A 78 10.80 -7.21 24.48
N SER A 79 11.83 -7.15 23.63
CA SER A 79 12.30 -5.89 23.02
C SER A 79 11.24 -5.17 22.16
N ARG A 80 10.21 -5.90 21.72
CA ARG A 80 9.06 -5.39 20.96
C ARG A 80 7.81 -5.19 21.83
N GLY A 81 7.94 -5.40 23.15
CA GLY A 81 6.83 -5.35 24.09
C GLY A 81 5.91 -6.57 24.04
N TRP A 82 6.39 -7.71 23.55
CA TRP A 82 5.61 -8.95 23.47
C TRP A 82 5.97 -9.90 24.61
N SER A 83 4.94 -10.52 25.20
CA SER A 83 5.10 -11.69 26.05
C SER A 83 4.86 -12.97 25.25
N LEU A 84 5.68 -13.98 25.48
CA LEU A 84 5.51 -15.33 24.92
C LEU A 84 4.75 -16.27 25.88
N ASP A 85 4.18 -15.74 26.97
CA ASP A 85 3.39 -16.52 27.91
C ASP A 85 2.25 -17.26 27.19
N GLY A 86 2.12 -18.56 27.50
CA GLY A 86 1.14 -19.44 26.86
C GLY A 86 1.63 -20.11 25.56
N ILE A 87 2.78 -19.69 25.01
CA ILE A 87 3.47 -20.42 23.93
C ILE A 87 4.43 -21.43 24.56
N THR A 88 4.28 -22.71 24.21
CA THR A 88 5.30 -23.70 24.58
C THR A 88 6.47 -23.57 23.62
N ILE A 89 7.69 -23.44 24.14
CA ILE A 89 8.92 -23.33 23.34
C ILE A 89 9.72 -24.63 23.49
N CYS A 90 10.06 -25.24 22.37
CA CYS A 90 10.95 -26.37 22.25
C CYS A 90 12.28 -25.88 21.70
N ASP A 91 13.27 -25.76 22.57
CA ASP A 91 14.62 -25.35 22.22
C ASP A 91 15.48 -26.57 21.86
N LEU A 92 15.92 -26.61 20.61
CA LEU A 92 16.79 -27.65 20.05
C LEU A 92 18.10 -27.06 19.52
N THR A 93 18.47 -25.84 19.93
CA THR A 93 19.75 -25.22 19.58
C THR A 93 20.95 -25.96 20.16
N VAL A 94 20.72 -26.75 21.22
CA VAL A 94 21.74 -27.50 21.94
C VAL A 94 21.79 -28.94 21.46
N SER A 95 22.43 -29.16 20.31
CA SER A 95 23.18 -30.40 20.04
C SER A 95 24.65 -30.26 20.45
N GLY A 96 24.92 -29.33 21.38
CA GLY A 96 26.23 -28.92 21.89
C GLY A 96 26.72 -29.68 23.13
N ASP A 97 26.03 -30.74 23.58
CA ASP A 97 26.60 -31.67 24.58
C ASP A 97 27.76 -32.52 24.00
N SER A 98 28.05 -32.34 22.70
CA SER A 98 29.16 -32.96 21.98
C SER A 98 30.55 -32.44 22.37
N LEU A 99 30.67 -31.43 23.25
CA LEU A 99 31.96 -30.99 23.79
C LEU A 99 32.41 -31.75 25.05
N GLN A 100 31.59 -32.68 25.60
CA GLN A 100 31.96 -33.45 26.80
C GLN A 100 31.87 -34.98 26.71
N ASN A 101 31.27 -35.57 25.66
CA ASN A 101 31.22 -37.03 25.54
C ASN A 101 32.19 -37.55 24.47
N ASP A 102 33.41 -37.78 24.91
CA ASP A 102 34.29 -38.77 24.30
C ASP A 102 33.62 -40.15 24.42
N SER A 103 33.60 -40.90 23.31
CA SER A 103 33.15 -42.29 23.16
C SER A 103 31.65 -42.59 23.11
N HIS A 104 31.17 -43.03 21.93
CA HIS A 104 30.60 -44.37 21.74
C HIS A 104 30.55 -44.72 20.24
N TYR A 105 31.04 -45.91 19.90
CA TYR A 105 31.01 -46.48 18.55
C TYR A 105 29.57 -46.76 18.11
N THR A 106 29.01 -45.92 17.25
CA THR A 106 27.83 -46.25 16.42
C THR A 106 28.29 -46.52 14.99
N VAL A 107 27.69 -47.53 14.33
CA VAL A 107 27.94 -47.87 12.90
C VAL A 107 27.54 -46.73 11.95
N PHE A 108 26.77 -45.76 12.45
CA PHE A 108 26.28 -44.58 11.74
C PHE A 108 27.17 -43.37 11.99
N HIS A 109 27.25 -42.47 11.00
CA HIS A 109 27.94 -41.19 11.17
C HIS A 109 27.23 -40.34 12.26
N PRO A 110 27.94 -39.56 13.10
CA PRO A 110 27.33 -38.72 14.14
C PRO A 110 26.18 -37.82 13.64
N SER A 111 26.32 -37.27 12.44
CA SER A 111 25.27 -36.48 11.75
C SER A 111 24.05 -37.28 11.29
N GLU A 112 24.15 -38.61 11.18
CA GLU A 112 23.00 -39.47 10.91
C GLU A 112 22.12 -39.60 12.14
N VAL A 113 22.75 -39.76 13.30
CA VAL A 113 22.10 -39.87 14.61
C VAL A 113 21.45 -38.53 14.99
N GLU A 114 22.17 -37.42 14.82
CA GLU A 114 21.71 -36.07 15.22
C GLU A 114 20.38 -35.65 14.58
N LEU A 115 20.18 -35.85 13.26
CA LEU A 115 18.93 -35.44 12.58
C LEU A 115 17.73 -36.29 13.02
N ASP A 116 17.95 -37.60 13.19
CA ASP A 116 16.89 -38.51 13.57
C ASP A 116 16.51 -38.30 15.04
N GLU A 117 17.49 -38.07 15.92
CA GLU A 117 17.27 -37.66 17.32
C GLU A 117 16.52 -36.32 17.41
N THR A 118 16.94 -35.31 16.64
CA THR A 118 16.25 -34.01 16.56
C THR A 118 14.80 -34.20 16.12
N THR A 119 14.57 -35.03 15.09
CA THR A 119 13.22 -35.33 14.60
C THR A 119 12.40 -36.05 15.68
N GLN A 120 12.97 -37.01 16.41
CA GLN A 120 12.26 -37.70 17.49
C GLN A 120 11.93 -36.77 18.67
N ALA A 121 12.84 -35.87 19.04
CA ALA A 121 12.61 -34.85 20.07
C ALA A 121 11.44 -33.94 19.67
N ILE A 122 11.42 -33.47 18.42
CA ILE A 122 10.31 -32.71 17.83
C ILE A 122 8.98 -33.46 17.95
N LEU A 123 8.94 -34.73 17.52
CA LEU A 123 7.71 -35.52 17.52
C LEU A 123 7.20 -35.79 18.95
N THR A 124 8.12 -36.09 19.87
CA THR A 124 7.82 -36.29 21.31
C THR A 124 7.19 -35.04 21.91
N GLU A 125 7.75 -33.87 21.59
CA GLU A 125 7.25 -32.60 22.10
C GLU A 125 5.88 -32.24 21.51
N ILE A 126 5.65 -32.49 20.22
CA ILE A 126 4.34 -32.33 19.58
C ILE A 126 3.30 -33.23 20.24
N GLU A 127 3.65 -34.46 20.63
CA GLU A 127 2.74 -35.38 21.33
C GLU A 127 2.42 -34.91 22.74
N ARG A 128 3.44 -34.41 23.47
CA ARG A 128 3.30 -33.85 24.81
C ARG A 128 2.34 -32.65 24.82
N VAL A 129 2.53 -31.71 23.90
CA VAL A 129 1.77 -30.44 23.86
C VAL A 129 0.42 -30.60 23.15
N ASN A 130 0.34 -31.50 22.18
CA ASN A 130 -0.81 -31.68 21.29
C ASN A 130 -1.34 -30.32 20.73
N PRO A 131 -0.49 -29.55 20.02
CA PRO A 131 -0.79 -28.18 19.61
C PRO A 131 -1.76 -28.11 18.44
N GLN A 132 -2.49 -26.99 18.35
CA GLN A 132 -3.28 -26.63 17.16
C GLN A 132 -2.48 -25.76 16.18
N ARG A 133 -1.47 -25.03 16.66
CA ARG A 133 -0.52 -24.26 15.84
C ARG A 133 0.91 -24.60 16.19
N VAL A 134 1.71 -24.87 15.17
CA VAL A 134 3.15 -25.15 15.30
C VAL A 134 3.93 -24.23 14.38
N VAL A 135 4.98 -23.62 14.92
CA VAL A 135 6.05 -22.96 14.14
C VAL A 135 7.30 -23.82 14.21
N PHE A 136 7.95 -24.02 13.06
CA PHE A 136 9.29 -24.59 12.95
C PHE A 136 10.27 -23.52 12.46
N ASP A 137 11.21 -23.12 13.30
CA ASP A 137 12.24 -22.11 12.99
C ASP A 137 13.66 -22.64 13.29
N SER A 138 14.54 -22.89 12.34
CA SER A 138 14.38 -22.80 10.90
C SER A 138 14.64 -24.16 10.25
N LEU A 139 14.11 -24.33 9.03
CA LEU A 139 14.42 -25.49 8.19
C LEU A 139 15.86 -25.51 7.70
N SER A 140 16.55 -24.38 7.77
CA SER A 140 17.95 -24.23 7.37
C SER A 140 18.87 -25.07 8.26
N GLU A 141 18.62 -25.09 9.57
CA GLU A 141 19.36 -25.97 10.50
C GLU A 141 19.08 -27.46 10.26
N MET A 142 17.82 -27.83 10.02
CA MET A 142 17.48 -29.21 9.62
C MET A 142 18.18 -29.63 8.32
N ARG A 143 18.33 -28.69 7.37
CA ARG A 143 19.04 -28.90 6.11
C ARG A 143 20.53 -29.12 6.35
N MET A 144 21.13 -28.35 7.26
CA MET A 144 22.53 -28.51 7.64
C MET A 144 22.79 -29.87 8.29
N LEU A 145 21.93 -30.31 9.22
CA LEU A 145 22.01 -31.63 9.85
C LEU A 145 21.86 -32.76 8.83
N ALA A 146 21.00 -32.59 7.81
CA ALA A 146 20.78 -33.60 6.79
C ALA A 146 21.97 -33.81 5.84
N ARG A 147 22.80 -32.79 5.61
CA ARG A 147 23.96 -32.72 4.67
C ARG A 147 23.66 -33.01 3.19
N ASP A 148 22.59 -33.73 2.88
CA ASP A 148 22.13 -34.08 1.54
C ASP A 148 20.65 -33.66 1.31
N SER A 149 20.38 -33.18 0.10
CA SER A 149 19.07 -32.65 -0.30
C SER A 149 17.95 -33.69 -0.33
N LEU A 150 18.24 -34.94 -0.71
CA LEU A 150 17.26 -36.02 -0.74
C LEU A 150 16.89 -36.46 0.68
N ARG A 151 17.86 -36.54 1.58
CA ARG A 151 17.62 -36.85 3.00
C ARG A 151 16.75 -35.78 3.65
N PHE A 152 17.11 -34.51 3.48
CA PHE A 152 16.29 -33.38 3.94
C PHE A 152 14.86 -33.48 3.40
N ARG A 153 14.71 -33.67 2.08
CA ARG A 153 13.39 -33.82 1.43
C ARG A 153 12.57 -34.96 2.04
N ARG A 154 13.18 -36.12 2.32
CA ARG A 154 12.51 -37.26 2.95
C ARG A 154 12.00 -36.92 4.34
N GLN A 155 12.77 -36.18 5.14
CA GLN A 155 12.33 -35.77 6.47
C GLN A 155 11.16 -34.78 6.43
N ILE A 156 11.20 -33.80 5.52
CA ILE A 156 10.06 -32.88 5.36
C ILE A 156 8.79 -33.62 4.89
N LEU A 157 8.93 -34.64 4.04
CA LEU A 157 7.83 -35.52 3.66
C LEU A 157 7.31 -36.35 4.83
N ALA A 158 8.20 -36.89 5.66
CA ALA A 158 7.83 -37.64 6.86
C ALA A 158 7.07 -36.76 7.86
N LEU A 159 7.56 -35.55 8.14
CA LEU A 159 6.87 -34.56 8.96
C LEU A 159 5.49 -34.21 8.38
N LYS A 160 5.42 -33.93 7.07
CA LYS A 160 4.14 -33.68 6.41
C LYS A 160 3.17 -34.85 6.60
N GLN A 161 3.63 -36.08 6.40
CA GLN A 161 2.82 -37.28 6.56
C GLN A 161 2.36 -37.47 8.01
N TYR A 162 3.21 -37.15 8.99
CA TYR A 162 2.90 -37.20 10.41
C TYR A 162 1.79 -36.22 10.82
N PHE A 163 1.77 -35.02 10.24
CA PHE A 163 0.72 -34.03 10.49
C PHE A 163 -0.58 -34.31 9.70
N LEU A 164 -0.58 -35.20 8.71
CA LEU A 164 -1.82 -35.55 8.00
C LEU A 164 -2.82 -36.20 8.95
N GLY A 165 -4.03 -35.64 9.00
CA GLY A 165 -5.10 -36.11 9.89
C GLY A 165 -5.01 -35.58 11.33
N LYS A 166 -3.93 -34.89 11.69
CA LYS A 166 -3.86 -34.15 12.97
C LYS A 166 -4.62 -32.83 12.85
N LYS A 167 -5.22 -32.38 13.95
CA LYS A 167 -5.89 -31.06 14.05
C LYS A 167 -4.87 -29.95 14.34
N CYS A 168 -3.83 -29.86 13.50
CA CYS A 168 -2.69 -28.99 13.71
C CYS A 168 -2.29 -28.28 12.42
N THR A 169 -2.14 -26.96 12.49
CA THR A 169 -1.65 -26.14 11.37
C THR A 169 -0.19 -25.75 11.61
N VAL A 170 0.64 -26.01 10.61
CA VAL A 170 2.11 -25.93 10.73
C VAL A 170 2.64 -24.85 9.81
N LEU A 171 3.46 -23.95 10.35
CA LEU A 171 4.20 -22.92 9.62
C LEU A 171 5.70 -23.20 9.74
N MET A 172 6.38 -23.44 8.62
CA MET A 172 7.81 -23.73 8.59
C MET A 172 8.56 -22.54 8.01
N LEU A 173 9.63 -22.10 8.69
CA LEU A 173 10.44 -20.96 8.30
C LEU A 173 11.69 -21.44 7.59
N ASP A 174 11.97 -20.89 6.41
CA ASP A 174 13.14 -21.24 5.59
C ASP A 174 13.85 -19.98 5.10
N ASP A 175 15.18 -20.02 5.07
CA ASP A 175 15.96 -19.02 4.37
C ASP A 175 16.24 -19.44 2.92
N ARG A 176 16.21 -18.48 1.99
CA ARG A 176 16.38 -18.74 0.55
C ARG A 176 17.84 -18.93 0.16
N THR A 177 18.63 -19.57 1.03
CA THR A 177 20.09 -19.65 0.90
C THR A 177 20.55 -20.50 -0.30
N THR A 178 19.70 -21.36 -0.88
CA THR A 178 20.05 -22.19 -2.04
C THR A 178 18.89 -22.39 -3.04
N GLU A 179 18.96 -21.77 -4.22
CA GLU A 179 17.89 -21.75 -5.24
C GLU A 179 17.34 -23.13 -5.68
N THR A 180 18.19 -24.17 -5.68
CA THR A 180 17.81 -25.52 -6.17
C THR A 180 16.99 -26.32 -5.16
N THR A 181 17.23 -26.14 -3.86
CA THR A 181 16.50 -26.83 -2.78
C THR A 181 15.15 -26.17 -2.52
N ASP A 182 15.03 -24.86 -2.74
CA ASP A 182 13.81 -24.07 -2.53
C ASP A 182 12.61 -24.65 -3.31
N ARG A 183 12.81 -24.98 -4.60
CA ARG A 183 11.76 -25.59 -5.44
C ARG A 183 11.27 -26.94 -4.92
N GLN A 184 12.12 -27.68 -4.21
CA GLN A 184 11.74 -28.96 -3.64
C GLN A 184 10.79 -28.78 -2.45
N LEU A 185 11.08 -27.84 -1.55
CA LEU A 185 10.21 -27.49 -0.42
C LEU A 185 8.89 -26.92 -0.89
N GLU A 186 8.96 -26.00 -1.87
CA GLU A 186 7.78 -25.47 -2.54
C GLU A 186 6.91 -26.62 -3.03
N SER A 187 7.42 -27.68 -3.66
CA SER A 187 6.57 -28.78 -4.14
C SER A 187 5.81 -29.54 -3.02
N ILE A 188 6.37 -29.60 -1.81
CA ILE A 188 5.86 -30.38 -0.68
C ILE A 188 4.77 -29.63 0.07
N ALA A 189 4.98 -28.33 0.34
CA ALA A 189 4.07 -27.51 1.14
C ALA A 189 2.67 -27.39 0.54
N HIS A 190 1.65 -27.13 1.37
CA HIS A 190 0.29 -26.86 0.89
C HIS A 190 0.14 -25.42 0.42
N GLY A 191 0.88 -24.50 1.02
CA GLY A 191 1.00 -23.13 0.58
C GLY A 191 2.40 -22.58 0.84
N VAL A 192 2.79 -21.58 0.07
CA VAL A 192 4.10 -20.93 0.15
C VAL A 192 3.89 -19.42 0.14
N ILE A 193 4.43 -18.75 1.15
CA ILE A 193 4.49 -17.31 1.29
C ILE A 193 5.96 -16.91 1.22
N SER A 194 6.29 -15.99 0.32
CA SER A 194 7.65 -15.54 0.07
C SER A 194 7.81 -14.09 0.49
N LEU A 195 8.83 -13.81 1.31
CA LEU A 195 9.20 -12.48 1.74
C LEU A 195 10.48 -12.05 1.03
N LYS A 196 10.50 -10.83 0.54
CA LYS A 196 11.67 -10.21 -0.09
C LYS A 196 11.81 -8.80 0.43
N PHE A 197 13.05 -8.32 0.53
CA PHE A 197 13.31 -6.90 0.64
C PHE A 197 14.17 -6.45 -0.55
N ALA A 198 14.01 -5.19 -0.93
CA ALA A 198 14.90 -4.56 -1.88
C ALA A 198 15.59 -3.39 -1.17
N PRO A 199 16.94 -3.34 -1.13
CA PRO A 199 17.63 -2.16 -0.65
C PRO A 199 17.31 -1.00 -1.61
N PRO A 200 16.67 0.08 -1.14
CA PRO A 200 16.41 1.22 -1.99
C PRO A 200 17.71 2.00 -2.24
N LEU A 201 17.76 2.81 -3.30
CA LEU A 201 18.83 3.80 -3.46
C LEU A 201 18.77 4.91 -2.41
N TYR A 202 17.60 5.15 -1.84
CA TYR A 202 17.33 6.22 -0.87
C TYR A 202 16.08 5.89 -0.05
N GLY A 203 16.06 6.24 1.23
CA GLY A 203 14.90 6.03 2.13
C GLY A 203 14.90 4.68 2.85
N ALA A 204 13.76 4.33 3.44
CA ALA A 204 13.59 3.12 4.25
C ALA A 204 13.57 1.83 3.41
N GLN A 205 14.03 0.72 4.00
CA GLN A 205 13.97 -0.60 3.37
C GLN A 205 12.54 -0.95 2.96
N ARG A 206 12.39 -1.54 1.78
CA ARG A 206 11.09 -1.93 1.25
C ARG A 206 10.94 -3.42 1.33
N HIS A 207 9.92 -3.86 2.05
CA HIS A 207 9.58 -5.26 2.14
C HIS A 207 8.35 -5.57 1.30
N SER A 208 8.40 -6.72 0.64
CA SER A 208 7.35 -7.24 -0.21
C SER A 208 7.06 -8.70 0.12
N LEU A 209 5.78 -9.04 0.15
CA LEU A 209 5.25 -10.36 0.40
C LEU A 209 4.53 -10.83 -0.85
N GLN A 210 4.76 -12.09 -1.22
CA GLN A 210 4.04 -12.75 -2.31
C GLN A 210 3.53 -14.11 -1.83
N VAL A 211 2.26 -14.40 -2.08
CA VAL A 211 1.75 -15.77 -1.98
C VAL A 211 2.05 -16.48 -3.29
N ILE A 212 2.99 -17.44 -3.26
CA ILE A 212 3.41 -18.20 -4.45
C ILE A 212 2.35 -19.24 -4.80
N LYS A 213 1.78 -19.88 -3.78
CA LYS A 213 0.68 -20.83 -3.94
C LYS A 213 -0.12 -21.00 -2.65
N MET A 214 -1.40 -21.35 -2.79
CA MET A 214 -2.25 -21.90 -1.74
C MET A 214 -3.15 -22.99 -2.32
N ARG A 215 -2.92 -24.26 -1.98
CA ARG A 215 -3.69 -25.37 -2.54
C ARG A 215 -5.12 -25.36 -2.05
N GLY A 216 -6.09 -25.45 -2.96
CA GLY A 216 -7.50 -25.66 -2.63
C GLY A 216 -8.24 -24.43 -2.09
N VAL A 217 -7.63 -23.24 -2.14
CA VAL A 217 -8.28 -21.96 -1.83
C VAL A 217 -7.85 -20.90 -2.83
N ARG A 218 -8.68 -19.87 -3.01
CA ARG A 218 -8.30 -18.65 -3.72
C ARG A 218 -7.50 -17.75 -2.80
N PHE A 219 -6.65 -16.94 -3.41
CA PHE A 219 -5.83 -15.93 -2.77
C PHE A 219 -5.51 -14.86 -3.82
N GLN A 220 -5.14 -13.69 -3.35
CA GLN A 220 -4.70 -12.60 -4.20
C GLN A 220 -3.23 -12.81 -4.58
N SER A 221 -2.95 -13.01 -5.86
CA SER A 221 -1.59 -13.16 -6.38
C SER A 221 -0.91 -11.80 -6.59
N GLY A 222 0.41 -11.78 -6.69
CA GLY A 222 1.22 -10.58 -6.95
C GLY A 222 2.09 -10.19 -5.77
N SER A 223 2.79 -9.06 -5.91
CA SER A 223 3.58 -8.47 -4.83
C SER A 223 2.69 -7.57 -3.97
N HIS A 224 2.84 -7.67 -2.65
CA HIS A 224 2.13 -6.87 -1.66
C HIS A 224 3.16 -6.23 -0.74
N ASP A 225 3.09 -4.93 -0.53
CA ASP A 225 4.03 -4.23 0.34
C ASP A 225 3.72 -4.56 1.81
N PHE A 226 4.73 -4.54 2.67
CA PHE A 226 4.53 -4.63 4.11
C PHE A 226 5.61 -3.86 4.87
N ASN A 227 5.29 -3.46 6.09
CA ASN A 227 6.24 -2.82 7.00
C ASN A 227 6.38 -3.64 8.28
N ILE A 228 7.59 -3.63 8.83
CA ILE A 228 7.89 -4.20 10.15
C ILE A 228 7.84 -3.05 11.16
N GLN A 229 6.79 -3.02 11.96
CA GLN A 229 6.60 -2.04 13.04
C GLN A 229 6.91 -2.69 14.39
N THR A 230 7.06 -1.87 15.45
CA THR A 230 7.21 -2.38 16.83
C THR A 230 6.02 -3.25 17.24
N SER A 231 4.81 -2.91 16.78
CA SER A 231 3.59 -3.70 16.98
C SER A 231 3.51 -4.97 16.12
N GLY A 232 4.48 -5.23 15.25
CA GLY A 232 4.53 -6.39 14.35
C GLY A 232 4.48 -6.04 12.87
N ILE A 233 4.26 -7.04 12.03
CA ILE A 233 4.12 -6.85 10.59
C ILE A 233 2.73 -6.31 10.24
N LYS A 234 2.73 -5.26 9.43
CA LYS A 234 1.53 -4.72 8.78
C LYS A 234 1.66 -4.91 7.28
N VAL A 235 0.76 -5.68 6.69
CA VAL A 235 0.72 -5.96 5.25
C VAL A 235 -0.27 -5.04 4.57
N PHE A 236 0.10 -4.55 3.39
CA PHE A 236 -0.68 -3.67 2.53
C PHE A 236 -1.05 -4.43 1.25
N PRO A 237 -2.23 -5.09 1.21
CA PRO A 237 -2.67 -5.79 0.02
C PRO A 237 -2.75 -4.82 -1.17
N ARG A 238 -2.18 -5.20 -2.32
CA ARG A 238 -2.41 -4.46 -3.57
C ARG A 238 -3.91 -4.31 -3.84
N LEU A 239 -4.30 -3.30 -4.59
CA LEU A 239 -5.69 -3.06 -4.93
C LEU A 239 -6.17 -4.09 -5.96
N ALA A 240 -6.77 -5.20 -5.53
CA ALA A 240 -7.37 -6.13 -6.49
C ALA A 240 -8.63 -5.51 -7.10
N SER A 241 -8.75 -5.63 -8.42
CA SER A 241 -10.01 -5.43 -9.14
C SER A 241 -11.03 -6.50 -8.69
N LYS A 242 -11.81 -6.23 -7.64
CA LYS A 242 -13.02 -7.00 -7.35
C LYS A 242 -13.97 -6.85 -8.55
N THR A 243 -14.53 -7.97 -9.01
CA THR A 243 -15.39 -8.07 -10.20
C THR A 243 -16.80 -7.52 -9.98
N ASP A 244 -17.18 -7.28 -8.73
CA ASP A 244 -18.49 -6.73 -8.40
C ASP A 244 -18.44 -5.21 -8.57
N ALA A 245 -19.07 -4.72 -9.63
CA ALA A 245 -19.13 -3.29 -9.91
C ALA A 245 -19.98 -2.60 -8.83
N PRO A 246 -19.42 -1.65 -8.06
CA PRO A 246 -20.27 -0.75 -7.28
C PRO A 246 -21.13 0.05 -8.27
N GLN A 247 -22.40 0.26 -7.91
CA GLN A 247 -23.28 1.15 -8.68
C GLN A 247 -22.63 2.53 -8.72
N ILE A 248 -22.38 3.06 -9.93
CA ILE A 248 -21.97 4.46 -10.12
C ILE A 248 -23.01 5.31 -9.38
N SER A 249 -22.59 5.96 -8.30
CA SER A 249 -23.49 6.81 -7.53
C SER A 249 -23.91 7.97 -8.44
N ALA A 250 -25.18 8.05 -8.80
CA ALA A 250 -25.73 9.20 -9.50
C ALA A 250 -25.49 10.46 -8.64
N GLY A 251 -24.88 11.48 -9.21
CA GLY A 251 -24.62 12.75 -8.54
C GLY A 251 -23.35 13.42 -9.05
N SER A 252 -23.19 14.67 -8.66
CA SER A 252 -22.02 15.47 -9.00
C SER A 252 -21.59 16.34 -7.83
N LEU A 253 -20.39 16.87 -7.93
CA LEU A 253 -19.75 17.74 -6.97
C LEU A 253 -19.44 19.08 -7.64
N THR A 254 -19.85 20.17 -7.00
CA THR A 254 -19.50 21.54 -7.40
C THR A 254 -18.34 22.05 -6.54
N SER A 255 -17.65 23.05 -7.08
CA SER A 255 -16.58 23.78 -6.40
C SER A 255 -17.12 24.85 -5.44
N GLY A 256 -18.39 25.24 -5.60
CA GLY A 256 -19.00 26.37 -4.92
C GLY A 256 -18.76 27.73 -5.60
N SER A 257 -18.29 27.73 -6.85
CA SER A 257 -17.89 28.92 -7.60
C SER A 257 -18.55 28.93 -8.97
N GLU A 258 -19.58 29.77 -9.14
CA GLU A 258 -20.36 29.88 -10.39
C GLU A 258 -19.47 29.99 -11.64
N ASP A 259 -18.34 30.68 -11.50
CA ASP A 259 -17.30 30.82 -12.52
C ASP A 259 -16.66 29.48 -12.93
N ILE A 260 -16.18 28.67 -11.99
CA ILE A 260 -15.66 27.32 -12.29
C ILE A 260 -16.76 26.44 -12.89
N GLU A 261 -17.98 26.51 -12.34
CA GLU A 261 -19.12 25.80 -12.89
C GLU A 261 -19.47 26.26 -14.32
N SER A 262 -19.20 27.51 -14.69
CA SER A 262 -19.39 27.99 -16.07
C SER A 262 -18.40 27.34 -17.05
N LEU A 263 -17.19 26.99 -16.59
CA LEU A 263 -16.14 26.36 -17.42
C LEU A 263 -16.37 24.86 -17.60
N ILE A 264 -16.68 24.16 -16.52
CA ILE A 264 -16.72 22.69 -16.50
C ILE A 264 -18.04 22.10 -16.05
N GLY A 265 -19.00 22.89 -15.58
CA GLY A 265 -20.14 22.38 -14.83
C GLY A 265 -19.68 21.76 -13.51
N SER A 266 -20.36 20.70 -13.08
CA SER A 266 -19.95 19.90 -11.93
C SER A 266 -19.03 18.74 -12.31
N LEU A 267 -18.30 18.19 -11.33
CA LEU A 267 -17.54 16.96 -11.44
C LEU A 267 -18.42 15.76 -11.10
N ASP A 268 -18.43 14.73 -11.94
CA ASP A 268 -19.28 13.55 -11.71
C ASP A 268 -18.60 12.59 -10.70
N TYR A 269 -19.37 11.98 -9.80
CA TYR A 269 -18.83 10.94 -8.91
C TYR A 269 -18.29 9.75 -9.71
N GLY A 270 -17.15 9.23 -9.27
CA GLY A 270 -16.46 8.14 -9.97
C GLY A 270 -15.61 8.61 -11.17
N THR A 271 -15.25 9.90 -11.22
CA THR A 271 -14.37 10.46 -12.23
C THR A 271 -13.11 11.06 -11.62
N SER A 272 -12.04 11.10 -12.43
CA SER A 272 -10.78 11.74 -12.06
C SER A 272 -10.55 13.02 -12.85
N THR A 273 -10.14 14.07 -12.13
CA THR A 273 -9.83 15.40 -12.66
C THR A 273 -8.38 15.74 -12.36
N ILE A 274 -7.59 16.06 -13.40
CA ILE A 274 -6.22 16.56 -13.24
C ILE A 274 -6.20 18.08 -13.38
N LEU A 275 -5.55 18.75 -12.43
CA LEU A 275 -5.19 20.16 -12.46
C LEU A 275 -3.70 20.28 -12.81
N ILE A 276 -3.39 20.80 -14.00
CA ILE A 276 -2.02 20.92 -14.53
C ILE A 276 -1.60 22.39 -14.56
N GLY A 277 -0.37 22.70 -14.14
CA GLY A 277 0.19 24.05 -14.28
C GLY A 277 1.44 24.32 -13.43
N PRO A 278 2.10 25.47 -13.59
CA PRO A 278 3.29 25.83 -12.82
C PRO A 278 2.98 26.01 -11.32
N ALA A 279 4.03 26.03 -10.48
CA ALA A 279 3.87 26.28 -9.05
C ALA A 279 3.22 27.65 -8.77
N GLY A 280 2.39 27.72 -7.72
CA GLY A 280 1.72 28.96 -7.30
C GLY A 280 0.52 29.40 -8.16
N VAL A 281 0.24 28.75 -9.29
CA VAL A 281 -0.81 29.21 -10.22
C VAL A 281 -2.25 29.05 -9.68
N GLY A 282 -2.46 28.34 -8.56
CA GLY A 282 -3.80 28.16 -7.98
C GLY A 282 -4.40 26.74 -8.00
N LYS A 283 -3.62 25.73 -8.40
CA LYS A 283 -4.07 24.32 -8.49
C LYS A 283 -4.62 23.80 -7.16
N SER A 284 -3.83 23.91 -6.09
CA SER A 284 -4.19 23.46 -4.75
C SER A 284 -5.37 24.22 -4.18
N THR A 285 -5.44 25.54 -4.43
CA THR A 285 -6.59 26.37 -4.07
C THR A 285 -7.88 25.85 -4.70
N MET A 286 -7.87 25.60 -6.01
CA MET A 286 -9.03 25.08 -6.72
C MET A 286 -9.47 23.70 -6.22
N ALA A 287 -8.53 22.79 -5.96
CA ALA A 287 -8.86 21.49 -5.40
C ALA A 287 -9.51 21.60 -4.01
N MET A 288 -9.01 22.51 -3.17
CA MET A 288 -9.57 22.74 -1.84
C MET A 288 -10.95 23.37 -1.85
N MET A 289 -11.32 24.14 -2.88
CA MET A 289 -12.70 24.63 -3.05
C MET A 289 -13.69 23.47 -3.14
N TYR A 290 -13.37 22.42 -3.90
CA TYR A 290 -14.18 21.21 -3.97
C TYR A 290 -14.27 20.46 -2.63
N ALA A 291 -13.16 20.32 -1.89
CA ALA A 291 -13.18 19.68 -0.57
C ALA A 291 -13.99 20.48 0.46
N PHE A 292 -13.87 21.82 0.44
CA PHE A 292 -14.64 22.71 1.29
C PHE A 292 -16.14 22.60 1.00
N ASN A 293 -16.53 22.73 -0.27
CA ASN A 293 -17.93 22.62 -0.67
C ASN A 293 -18.50 21.21 -0.40
N ALA A 294 -17.72 20.15 -0.60
CA ALA A 294 -18.11 18.79 -0.19
C ALA A 294 -18.40 18.71 1.32
N ALA A 295 -17.57 19.36 2.15
CA ALA A 295 -17.75 19.38 3.59
C ALA A 295 -18.97 20.22 4.02
N GLU A 296 -19.28 21.31 3.33
CA GLU A 296 -20.52 22.08 3.54
C GLU A 296 -21.77 21.24 3.20
N GLU A 297 -21.68 20.34 2.23
CA GLU A 297 -22.71 19.34 1.92
C GLU A 297 -22.68 18.12 2.87
N GLY A 298 -21.85 18.12 3.91
CA GLY A 298 -21.72 17.03 4.89
C GLY A 298 -20.98 15.79 4.36
N LYS A 299 -20.31 15.89 3.22
CA LYS A 299 -19.54 14.80 2.61
C LYS A 299 -18.07 14.87 3.03
N ARG A 300 -17.43 13.70 3.12
CA ARG A 300 -16.05 13.59 3.58
C ARG A 300 -15.04 13.64 2.44
N SER A 301 -13.93 14.33 2.69
CA SER A 301 -12.79 14.44 1.77
C SER A 301 -11.52 13.91 2.43
N ALA A 302 -10.69 13.18 1.69
CA ALA A 302 -9.33 12.83 2.09
C ALA A 302 -8.33 13.58 1.21
N VAL A 303 -7.39 14.28 1.83
CA VAL A 303 -6.44 15.18 1.17
C VAL A 303 -5.03 14.77 1.53
N TYR A 304 -4.23 14.40 0.53
CA TYR A 304 -2.86 13.93 0.69
C TYR A 304 -1.87 14.95 0.15
N PHE A 305 -1.05 15.52 1.04
CA PHE A 305 -0.02 16.51 0.69
C PHE A 305 1.37 15.91 0.75
N PHE A 306 2.17 16.16 -0.28
CA PHE A 306 3.55 15.68 -0.40
C PHE A 306 4.58 16.79 -0.19
N ASP A 307 4.25 18.02 -0.62
CA ASP A 307 5.21 19.13 -0.69
C ASP A 307 4.87 20.29 0.26
N GLU A 308 3.76 20.23 1.00
CA GLU A 308 3.21 21.35 1.76
C GLU A 308 2.89 21.02 3.22
N SER A 309 3.04 22.01 4.12
CA SER A 309 2.66 21.90 5.53
C SER A 309 1.18 22.25 5.77
N LEU A 310 0.58 21.64 6.79
CA LEU A 310 -0.81 21.92 7.19
C LEU A 310 -1.05 23.40 7.53
N GLN A 311 -0.06 24.10 8.10
CA GLN A 311 -0.19 25.51 8.45
C GLN A 311 -0.26 26.40 7.20
N THR A 312 0.54 26.10 6.18
CA THR A 312 0.50 26.81 4.89
C THR A 312 -0.86 26.64 4.22
N LEU A 313 -1.42 25.42 4.25
CA LEU A 313 -2.76 25.14 3.74
C LEU A 313 -3.83 25.98 4.45
N TYR A 314 -3.82 26.02 5.79
CA TYR A 314 -4.77 26.81 6.56
C TYR A 314 -4.66 28.31 6.27
N ALA A 315 -3.44 28.85 6.21
CA ALA A 315 -3.25 30.26 5.90
C ALA A 315 -3.79 30.59 4.49
N ARG A 316 -3.49 29.76 3.50
CA ARG A 316 -3.94 29.95 2.11
C ARG A 316 -5.46 29.88 1.96
N THR A 317 -6.08 28.89 2.59
CA THR A 317 -7.54 28.68 2.49
C THR A 317 -8.31 29.76 3.29
N SER A 318 -7.78 30.20 4.43
CA SER A 318 -8.35 31.32 5.18
C SER A 318 -8.24 32.65 4.44
N ALA A 319 -7.14 32.92 3.72
CA ALA A 319 -6.95 34.16 2.97
C ALA A 319 -8.03 34.39 1.88
N ILE A 320 -8.59 33.31 1.34
CA ILE A 320 -9.65 33.34 0.31
C ILE A 320 -11.05 33.15 0.91
N GLY A 321 -11.19 33.16 2.24
CA GLY A 321 -12.48 33.02 2.91
C GLY A 321 -13.00 31.58 3.05
N LEU A 322 -12.18 30.57 2.77
CA LEU A 322 -12.53 29.15 2.88
C LEU A 322 -11.87 28.53 4.11
N ASP A 323 -12.34 28.86 5.32
CA ASP A 323 -11.75 28.29 6.53
C ASP A 323 -12.06 26.79 6.70
N ILE A 324 -11.12 25.95 6.28
CA ILE A 324 -11.25 24.48 6.36
C ILE A 324 -11.04 23.94 7.78
N ARG A 325 -10.53 24.74 8.76
CA ARG A 325 -10.11 24.22 10.08
C ARG A 325 -11.25 23.51 10.80
N LYS A 326 -12.43 24.14 10.82
CA LYS A 326 -13.67 23.56 11.37
C LYS A 326 -13.99 22.20 10.74
N HIS A 327 -13.80 22.05 9.44
CA HIS A 327 -14.10 20.80 8.74
C HIS A 327 -13.05 19.72 9.01
N VAL A 328 -11.80 20.10 9.24
CA VAL A 328 -10.76 19.17 9.68
C VAL A 328 -11.02 18.69 11.11
N GLU A 329 -11.34 19.60 12.03
CA GLU A 329 -11.63 19.27 13.43
C GLU A 329 -12.86 18.35 13.57
N ASN A 330 -13.89 18.56 12.74
CA ASN A 330 -15.09 17.72 12.72
C ASN A 330 -14.93 16.43 11.89
N GLY A 331 -13.75 16.17 11.31
CA GLY A 331 -13.46 14.97 10.53
C GLY A 331 -14.14 14.90 9.15
N LEU A 332 -14.64 16.03 8.63
CA LEU A 332 -15.18 16.13 7.27
C LEU A 332 -14.07 16.28 6.23
N ILE A 333 -12.94 16.89 6.58
CA ILE A 333 -11.75 16.94 5.73
C ILE A 333 -10.60 16.28 6.48
N ILE A 334 -10.19 15.11 6.00
CA ILE A 334 -9.05 14.37 6.54
C ILE A 334 -7.81 14.83 5.78
N VAL A 335 -6.87 15.48 6.45
CA VAL A 335 -5.61 15.92 5.84
C VAL A 335 -4.47 15.03 6.30
N ARG A 336 -3.74 14.44 5.35
CA ARG A 336 -2.55 13.62 5.63
C ARG A 336 -1.34 14.16 4.87
N GLN A 337 -0.28 14.45 5.62
CA GLN A 337 1.03 14.73 5.04
C GLN A 337 1.74 13.40 4.77
N VAL A 338 2.26 13.24 3.56
CA VAL A 338 2.84 12.00 3.04
C VAL A 338 4.34 12.23 2.83
N ASN A 339 5.17 11.52 3.60
CA ASN A 339 6.62 11.56 3.41
C ASN A 339 7.06 10.50 2.38
N LEU A 340 7.56 10.96 1.24
CA LEU A 340 8.00 10.12 0.12
C LEU A 340 9.20 9.22 0.43
N ALA A 341 9.99 9.56 1.45
CA ALA A 341 11.14 8.75 1.86
C ALA A 341 10.74 7.53 2.73
N GLU A 342 9.52 7.52 3.25
CA GLU A 342 9.04 6.54 4.23
C GLU A 342 7.98 5.60 3.66
N LEU A 343 7.04 6.13 2.85
CA LEU A 343 5.88 5.37 2.39
C LEU A 343 6.13 4.68 1.04
N THR A 344 5.76 3.41 0.97
CA THR A 344 5.77 2.66 -0.30
C THR A 344 4.52 2.96 -1.15
N PRO A 345 4.57 2.81 -2.49
CA PRO A 345 3.40 2.98 -3.35
C PRO A 345 2.19 2.10 -2.96
N GLY A 346 2.44 0.84 -2.59
CA GLY A 346 1.38 -0.08 -2.16
C GLY A 346 0.80 0.32 -0.81
N GLU A 347 1.62 0.80 0.11
CA GLU A 347 1.16 1.36 1.38
C GLU A 347 0.31 2.62 1.17
N PHE A 348 0.74 3.56 0.32
CA PHE A 348 -0.06 4.74 -0.03
C PHE A 348 -1.42 4.34 -0.63
N SER A 349 -1.42 3.42 -1.60
CA SER A 349 -2.64 2.93 -2.23
C SER A 349 -3.59 2.27 -1.21
N TYR A 350 -3.04 1.51 -0.26
CA TYR A 350 -3.80 0.91 0.84
C TYR A 350 -4.37 1.95 1.81
N LEU A 351 -3.59 2.97 2.18
CA LEU A 351 -4.07 4.06 3.03
C LEU A 351 -5.23 4.81 2.38
N VAL A 352 -5.15 5.06 1.07
CA VAL A 352 -6.25 5.70 0.32
C VAL A 352 -7.49 4.80 0.29
N SER A 353 -7.34 3.50 0.02
CA SER A 353 -8.50 2.59 0.02
C SER A 353 -9.11 2.39 1.40
N GLU A 354 -8.29 2.37 2.45
CA GLU A 354 -8.75 2.26 3.83
C GLU A 354 -9.62 3.47 4.24
N GLU A 355 -9.22 4.69 3.85
CA GLU A 355 -10.03 5.90 4.07
C GLU A 355 -11.37 5.83 3.35
N VAL A 356 -11.39 5.33 2.12
CA VAL A 356 -12.63 5.14 1.34
C VAL A 356 -13.54 4.09 2.00
N GLU A 357 -13.00 2.94 2.41
CA GLU A 357 -13.78 1.83 2.96
C GLU A 357 -14.27 2.07 4.39
N LYS A 358 -13.49 2.77 5.23
CA LYS A 358 -13.79 2.93 6.65
C LYS A 358 -14.41 4.28 7.00
N ASN A 359 -14.12 5.34 6.23
CA ASN A 359 -14.49 6.70 6.59
C ASN A 359 -15.51 7.35 5.66
N ASP A 360 -16.13 6.61 4.73
CA ASP A 360 -17.16 7.12 3.78
C ASP A 360 -16.69 8.38 3.04
N VAL A 361 -15.42 8.37 2.64
CA VAL A 361 -14.83 9.44 1.84
C VAL A 361 -15.49 9.46 0.46
N ARG A 362 -15.80 10.65 -0.06
CA ARG A 362 -16.40 10.86 -1.38
C ARG A 362 -15.53 11.68 -2.32
N VAL A 363 -14.53 12.35 -1.78
CA VAL A 363 -13.56 13.16 -2.52
C VAL A 363 -12.14 12.81 -2.08
N VAL A 364 -11.26 12.52 -3.03
CA VAL A 364 -9.84 12.27 -2.77
C VAL A 364 -9.02 13.31 -3.52
N ILE A 365 -8.13 14.01 -2.82
CA ILE A 365 -7.20 15.00 -3.39
C ILE A 365 -5.77 14.51 -3.19
N ILE A 366 -4.98 14.49 -4.26
CA ILE A 366 -3.56 14.09 -4.25
C ILE A 366 -2.71 15.28 -4.73
N ASP A 367 -1.98 15.90 -3.80
CA ASP A 367 -1.14 17.08 -4.03
C ASP A 367 0.33 16.88 -3.60
N SER A 368 1.23 16.41 -4.45
CA SER A 368 1.14 16.33 -5.90
C SER A 368 1.45 14.93 -6.43
N VAL A 369 0.92 14.61 -7.61
CA VAL A 369 1.26 13.38 -8.36
C VAL A 369 2.76 13.34 -8.65
N ASN A 370 3.41 14.49 -8.83
CA ASN A 370 4.86 14.57 -9.03
C ASN A 370 5.60 14.01 -7.82
N GLY A 371 5.18 14.37 -6.61
CA GLY A 371 5.71 13.82 -5.38
C GLY A 371 5.61 12.29 -5.39
N TYR A 372 4.41 11.75 -5.61
CA TYR A 372 4.18 10.30 -5.68
C TYR A 372 5.12 9.59 -6.68
N MET A 373 5.31 10.16 -7.88
CA MET A 373 6.17 9.57 -8.91
C MET A 373 7.66 9.67 -8.57
N MET A 374 8.07 10.67 -7.78
CA MET A 374 9.46 10.85 -7.33
C MET A 374 9.85 9.92 -6.18
N ALA A 375 8.91 9.37 -5.40
CA ALA A 375 9.21 8.42 -4.32
C ALA A 375 9.94 7.16 -4.82
N THR A 376 9.82 6.84 -6.10
CA THR A 376 10.12 5.49 -6.61
C THR A 376 10.77 5.51 -8.01
N PRO A 377 11.87 6.24 -8.27
CA PRO A 377 12.39 6.47 -9.62
C PRO A 377 12.73 5.19 -10.42
N GLN A 378 12.94 4.07 -9.73
CA GLN A 378 13.32 2.78 -10.30
C GLN A 378 12.12 1.87 -10.62
N GLU A 379 10.92 2.19 -10.12
CA GLU A 379 9.75 1.37 -10.38
C GLU A 379 9.20 1.63 -11.77
N LYS A 380 9.45 0.68 -12.67
CA LYS A 380 9.02 0.72 -14.08
C LYS A 380 7.51 0.79 -14.28
N PHE A 381 6.71 0.62 -13.21
CA PHE A 381 5.27 0.39 -13.29
C PHE A 381 4.43 1.29 -12.38
N LEU A 382 4.99 2.35 -11.81
CA LEU A 382 4.24 3.28 -10.94
C LEU A 382 3.01 3.85 -11.60
N THR A 383 3.11 4.21 -12.89
CA THR A 383 1.97 4.76 -13.61
C THR A 383 0.83 3.73 -13.73
N MET A 384 1.16 2.43 -13.84
CA MET A 384 0.16 1.37 -13.82
C MET A 384 -0.46 1.19 -12.43
N GLN A 385 0.34 1.22 -11.36
CA GLN A 385 -0.18 1.15 -9.98
C GLN A 385 -1.09 2.35 -9.68
N PHE A 386 -0.70 3.54 -10.12
CA PHE A 386 -1.51 4.75 -9.96
C PHE A 386 -2.81 4.67 -10.76
N HIS A 387 -2.77 4.10 -11.97
CA HIS A 387 -3.99 3.80 -12.74
C HIS A 387 -4.90 2.77 -12.03
N GLU A 388 -4.33 1.76 -11.36
CA GLU A 388 -5.07 0.79 -10.55
C GLU A 388 -5.79 1.49 -9.38
N LEU A 389 -5.11 2.41 -8.69
CA LEU A 389 -5.69 3.26 -7.64
C LEU A 389 -6.85 4.12 -8.18
N LEU A 390 -6.65 4.85 -9.28
CA LEU A 390 -7.72 5.66 -9.87
C LEU A 390 -8.91 4.82 -10.33
N SER A 391 -8.65 3.65 -10.91
CA SER A 391 -9.69 2.71 -11.30
C SER A 391 -10.50 2.21 -10.10
N TYR A 392 -9.83 1.95 -8.98
CA TYR A 392 -10.47 1.60 -7.72
C TYR A 392 -11.34 2.74 -7.19
N LEU A 393 -10.81 3.97 -7.14
CA LEU A 393 -11.55 5.15 -6.68
C LEU A 393 -12.77 5.44 -7.56
N ASN A 394 -12.61 5.40 -8.88
CA ASN A 394 -13.69 5.65 -9.83
C ASN A 394 -14.83 4.64 -9.66
N ARG A 395 -14.51 3.35 -9.47
CA ARG A 395 -15.51 2.30 -9.22
C ARG A 395 -16.27 2.53 -7.92
N ASN A 396 -15.61 3.01 -6.87
CA ASN A 396 -16.24 3.32 -5.59
C ASN A 396 -16.98 4.68 -5.59
N GLY A 397 -17.17 5.31 -6.77
CA GLY A 397 -17.93 6.56 -6.87
C GLY A 397 -17.23 7.75 -6.20
N ILE A 398 -15.89 7.75 -6.17
CA ILE A 398 -15.08 8.82 -5.60
C ILE A 398 -14.77 9.87 -6.66
N VAL A 399 -14.89 11.16 -6.33
CA VAL A 399 -14.30 12.23 -7.15
C VAL A 399 -12.83 12.35 -6.79
N SER A 400 -11.95 12.12 -7.76
CA SER A 400 -10.50 12.21 -7.56
C SER A 400 -9.95 13.50 -8.18
N LEU A 401 -9.27 14.34 -7.40
CA LEU A 401 -8.60 15.56 -7.84
C LEU A 401 -7.08 15.37 -7.73
N LEU A 402 -6.40 15.48 -8.86
CA LEU A 402 -4.97 15.20 -8.99
C LEU A 402 -4.23 16.47 -9.35
N ILE A 403 -3.24 16.85 -8.56
CA ILE A 403 -2.43 18.04 -8.83
C ILE A 403 -1.12 17.63 -9.46
N VAL A 404 -0.86 18.18 -10.64
CA VAL A 404 0.36 17.95 -11.42
C VAL A 404 1.05 19.29 -11.65
N SER A 405 2.29 19.41 -11.16
CA SER A 405 3.09 20.61 -11.37
C SER A 405 3.95 20.46 -12.62
N GLN A 406 3.96 21.48 -13.48
CA GLN A 406 4.88 21.52 -14.63
C GLN A 406 6.17 22.25 -14.25
N TYR A 407 7.31 21.69 -14.66
CA TYR A 407 8.62 22.34 -14.52
C TYR A 407 8.81 23.38 -15.63
N GLY A 408 9.29 24.56 -15.26
CA GLY A 408 9.42 25.72 -16.15
C GLY A 408 8.32 26.75 -15.92
N LEU A 409 8.71 27.99 -15.61
CA LEU A 409 7.78 29.10 -15.33
C LEU A 409 7.20 29.71 -16.61
N ILE A 410 7.96 29.68 -17.73
CA ILE A 410 7.64 30.34 -19.01
C ILE A 410 8.18 29.49 -20.16
N GLY A 411 7.40 29.27 -21.23
CA GLY A 411 7.83 28.58 -22.46
C GLY A 411 7.36 27.12 -22.62
N ASN A 412 8.20 26.27 -23.23
CA ASN A 412 7.90 24.85 -23.52
C ASN A 412 7.75 24.04 -22.22
N MET A 413 6.52 23.97 -21.71
CA MET A 413 6.16 23.10 -20.60
C MET A 413 6.21 21.64 -21.06
N GLN A 414 7.29 20.96 -20.72
CA GLN A 414 7.35 19.51 -20.79
C GLN A 414 6.93 18.96 -19.43
N SER A 415 5.79 18.26 -19.40
CA SER A 415 5.54 17.34 -18.29
C SER A 415 6.47 16.15 -18.49
N PRO A 416 7.25 15.72 -17.47
CA PRO A 416 8.09 14.53 -17.59
C PRO A 416 7.26 13.26 -17.85
N ILE A 417 5.95 13.30 -17.58
CA ILE A 417 5.03 12.17 -17.74
C ILE A 417 3.72 12.67 -18.35
N ASP A 418 3.28 12.03 -19.44
CA ASP A 418 1.95 12.28 -20.01
C ASP A 418 0.90 11.56 -19.16
N MET A 419 0.30 12.27 -18.20
CA MET A 419 -0.77 11.75 -17.33
C MET A 419 -2.17 12.05 -17.89
N SER A 420 -2.29 12.65 -19.07
CA SER A 420 -3.58 13.10 -19.62
C SER A 420 -4.54 11.94 -19.92
N TYR A 421 -4.01 10.73 -20.12
CA TYR A 421 -4.82 9.53 -20.35
C TYR A 421 -5.44 8.98 -19.06
N LEU A 422 -4.87 9.29 -17.89
CA LEU A 422 -5.34 8.81 -16.58
C LEU A 422 -6.63 9.49 -16.13
N ALA A 423 -6.94 10.66 -16.68
CA ALA A 423 -8.06 11.48 -16.25
C ALA A 423 -9.24 11.52 -17.22
N ASP A 424 -10.41 11.69 -16.62
CA ASP A 424 -11.67 12.00 -17.31
C ASP A 424 -11.74 13.50 -17.65
N THR A 425 -11.26 14.35 -16.74
CA THR A 425 -11.22 15.81 -16.91
C THR A 425 -9.79 16.32 -16.76
N VAL A 426 -9.38 17.24 -17.65
CA VAL A 426 -8.06 17.88 -17.59
C VAL A 426 -8.23 19.40 -17.67
N MET A 427 -7.82 20.08 -16.60
CA MET A 427 -7.80 21.54 -16.51
C MET A 427 -6.36 22.03 -16.51
N LEU A 428 -6.09 23.05 -17.32
CA LEU A 428 -4.77 23.64 -17.53
C LEU A 428 -4.77 25.07 -17.01
N LEU A 429 -3.92 25.32 -16.03
CA LEU A 429 -3.66 26.62 -15.42
C LEU A 429 -2.27 27.10 -15.86
N ARG A 430 -2.14 28.38 -16.22
CA ARG A 430 -0.89 28.95 -16.73
C ARG A 430 -0.67 30.38 -16.29
N TYR A 431 0.60 30.78 -16.28
CA TYR A 431 0.95 32.20 -16.32
C TYR A 431 1.02 32.69 -17.76
N PHE A 432 0.70 33.95 -17.96
CA PHE A 432 0.96 34.67 -19.20
C PHE A 432 1.31 36.12 -18.89
N GLU A 433 2.11 36.73 -19.75
CA GLU A 433 2.48 38.14 -19.62
C GLU A 433 1.60 38.99 -20.53
N ALA A 434 1.00 40.04 -19.97
CA ALA A 434 0.33 41.06 -20.75
C ALA A 434 0.36 42.40 -20.00
N GLY A 435 0.67 43.48 -20.72
CA GLY A 435 0.72 44.83 -20.14
C GLY A 435 1.74 44.99 -19.01
N GLY A 436 2.86 44.27 -19.05
CA GLY A 436 3.91 44.32 -18.02
C GLY A 436 3.55 43.61 -16.70
N ALA A 437 2.49 42.81 -16.69
CA ALA A 437 2.05 42.05 -15.51
C ALA A 437 2.00 40.54 -15.80
N VAL A 438 2.38 39.74 -14.79
CA VAL A 438 2.17 38.29 -14.79
C VAL A 438 0.73 38.00 -14.38
N ARG A 439 -0.04 37.44 -15.29
CA ARG A 439 -1.46 37.09 -15.13
C ARG A 439 -1.67 35.59 -15.20
N GLN A 440 -2.84 35.12 -14.78
CA GLN A 440 -3.17 33.70 -14.74
C GLN A 440 -4.29 33.38 -15.73
N ALA A 441 -4.18 32.25 -16.42
CA ALA A 441 -5.17 31.77 -17.37
C ALA A 441 -5.55 30.33 -17.10
N ILE A 442 -6.82 30.01 -17.34
CA ILE A 442 -7.42 28.69 -17.15
C ILE A 442 -8.08 28.23 -18.44
N SER A 443 -7.96 26.93 -18.73
CA SER A 443 -8.68 26.29 -19.83
C SER A 443 -8.95 24.82 -19.53
N VAL A 444 -9.99 24.28 -20.16
CA VAL A 444 -10.37 22.88 -20.04
C VAL A 444 -9.94 22.17 -21.31
N LEU A 445 -8.96 21.26 -21.20
CA LEU A 445 -8.43 20.54 -22.36
C LEU A 445 -9.33 19.36 -22.75
N LYS A 446 -9.96 18.75 -21.75
CA LYS A 446 -10.73 17.51 -21.91
C LYS A 446 -11.76 17.41 -20.78
N LYS A 447 -12.97 16.95 -21.13
CA LYS A 447 -13.95 16.36 -20.21
C LYS A 447 -14.61 15.19 -20.93
N ARG A 448 -14.53 13.98 -20.39
CA ARG A 448 -15.10 12.78 -21.04
C ARG A 448 -16.63 12.75 -21.00
N THR A 449 -17.22 13.28 -19.92
CA THR A 449 -18.68 13.32 -19.70
C THR A 449 -19.16 14.76 -19.63
N GLY A 450 -20.25 15.06 -20.33
CA GLY A 450 -20.79 16.42 -20.39
C GLY A 450 -20.00 17.39 -21.29
N LYS A 451 -20.48 18.63 -21.37
CA LYS A 451 -19.83 19.70 -22.14
C LYS A 451 -18.85 20.46 -21.25
N HIS A 452 -17.85 21.07 -21.86
CA HIS A 452 -16.96 22.04 -21.23
C HIS A 452 -16.73 23.24 -22.15
N GLU A 453 -16.35 24.36 -21.57
CA GLU A 453 -15.95 25.55 -22.32
C GLU A 453 -14.63 25.29 -23.08
N ARG A 454 -14.55 25.73 -24.34
CA ARG A 454 -13.38 25.49 -25.23
C ARG A 454 -12.48 26.72 -25.39
N THR A 455 -12.75 27.79 -24.64
CA THR A 455 -11.97 29.02 -24.62
C THR A 455 -10.97 29.04 -23.46
N ILE A 456 -10.02 29.95 -23.53
CA ILE A 456 -9.08 30.26 -22.46
C ILE A 456 -9.57 31.54 -21.79
N ARG A 457 -9.66 31.54 -20.47
CA ARG A 457 -10.05 32.72 -19.69
C ARG A 457 -8.91 33.16 -18.78
N GLU A 458 -8.78 34.47 -18.61
CA GLU A 458 -8.04 34.99 -17.47
C GLU A 458 -8.78 34.63 -16.18
N PHE A 459 -8.06 34.32 -15.11
CA PHE A 459 -8.65 34.17 -13.79
C PHE A 459 -7.81 34.86 -12.72
N ARG A 460 -8.44 35.15 -11.59
CA ARG A 460 -7.77 35.61 -10.37
C ARG A 460 -8.33 34.84 -9.17
N ILE A 461 -7.52 34.73 -8.12
CA ILE A 461 -7.96 34.20 -6.83
C ILE A 461 -8.27 35.41 -5.94
N ASP A 462 -9.50 35.48 -5.44
CA ASP A 462 -9.99 36.57 -4.60
C ASP A 462 -10.71 36.00 -3.36
N HIS A 463 -11.23 36.88 -2.50
CA HIS A 463 -12.08 36.46 -1.40
C HIS A 463 -13.37 35.81 -1.94
N GLY A 464 -13.64 34.57 -1.53
CA GLY A 464 -14.74 33.76 -2.06
C GLY A 464 -14.35 32.79 -3.19
N GLY A 465 -13.10 32.79 -3.67
CA GLY A 465 -12.60 31.76 -4.58
C GLY A 465 -12.01 32.28 -5.89
N ILE A 466 -12.36 31.64 -7.01
CA ILE A 466 -11.83 31.95 -8.34
C ILE A 466 -12.82 32.83 -9.10
N VAL A 467 -12.32 33.95 -9.62
CA VAL A 467 -13.08 34.86 -10.49
C VAL A 467 -12.56 34.77 -11.91
N LEU A 468 -13.45 34.68 -12.90
CA LEU A 468 -13.10 34.56 -14.32
C LEU A 468 -13.33 35.87 -15.10
N GLY A 469 -12.39 36.14 -15.99
CA GLY A 469 -12.46 37.23 -16.95
C GLY A 469 -13.17 36.82 -18.23
N GLN A 470 -13.14 37.73 -19.21
CA GLN A 470 -13.62 37.43 -20.55
C GLN A 470 -12.71 36.39 -21.25
N PRO A 471 -13.26 35.63 -22.22
CA PRO A 471 -12.45 34.77 -23.08
C PRO A 471 -11.34 35.55 -23.81
N LEU A 472 -10.10 35.07 -23.71
CA LEU A 472 -8.91 35.65 -24.34
C LEU A 472 -8.89 35.38 -25.85
N LYS A 473 -9.79 36.00 -26.61
CA LYS A 473 -9.96 35.78 -28.06
C LYS A 473 -8.88 36.44 -28.91
N GLU A 474 -8.26 37.50 -28.40
CA GLU A 474 -7.28 38.33 -29.13
C GLU A 474 -5.82 37.91 -28.88
N PHE A 475 -5.61 36.76 -28.23
CA PHE A 475 -4.28 36.22 -27.96
C PHE A 475 -4.07 34.91 -28.72
N HIS A 476 -2.96 34.82 -29.45
CA HIS A 476 -2.43 33.58 -30.03
C HIS A 476 -1.24 33.09 -29.19
N GLY A 477 -0.91 31.81 -29.24
CA GLY A 477 0.26 31.29 -28.49
C GLY A 477 0.11 31.26 -26.97
N VAL A 478 -1.11 31.45 -26.42
CA VAL A 478 -1.34 31.27 -24.97
C VAL A 478 -0.98 29.84 -24.52
N LEU A 479 -1.27 28.85 -25.37
CA LEU A 479 -0.86 27.45 -25.17
C LEU A 479 0.64 27.19 -25.43
N THR A 480 1.41 28.14 -25.94
CA THR A 480 2.88 28.04 -26.07
C THR A 480 3.62 28.78 -24.95
N GLY A 481 2.90 29.46 -24.05
CA GLY A 481 3.49 30.17 -22.90
C GLY A 481 4.15 31.52 -23.24
N VAL A 482 4.14 31.89 -24.52
CA VAL A 482 4.56 33.20 -25.02
C VAL A 482 3.40 33.72 -25.87
N PRO A 483 2.42 34.40 -25.26
CA PRO A 483 1.26 34.87 -25.98
C PRO A 483 1.65 36.01 -26.94
N ALA A 484 1.15 35.96 -28.18
CA ALA A 484 1.21 37.04 -29.14
C ALA A 484 -0.19 37.68 -29.23
N PHE A 485 -0.28 38.95 -28.87
CA PHE A 485 -1.53 39.72 -28.94
C PHE A 485 -1.77 40.22 -30.37
N SER A 486 -2.98 40.04 -30.88
CA SER A 486 -3.42 40.51 -32.20
C SER A 486 -4.57 41.53 -32.13
N GLY A 487 -4.97 41.92 -30.91
CA GLY A 487 -6.11 42.80 -30.64
C GLY A 487 -5.81 44.29 -30.64
N SER A 488 -6.87 45.10 -30.48
CA SER A 488 -6.78 46.57 -30.47
C SER A 488 -7.24 47.23 -29.16
N ASN A 489 -7.93 46.50 -28.28
CA ASN A 489 -8.38 46.98 -26.96
C ASN A 489 -8.10 45.94 -25.87
N PHE A 490 -7.75 46.39 -24.66
CA PHE A 490 -7.46 45.52 -23.52
C PHE A 490 -8.75 45.13 -22.77
N ASP A 491 -9.34 43.98 -23.09
CA ASP A 491 -10.41 43.35 -22.28
C ASP A 491 -9.81 42.40 -21.23
N LEU A 492 -8.86 42.89 -20.43
CA LEU A 492 -8.27 42.15 -19.32
C LEU A 492 -8.88 42.58 -17.98
N MET A 493 -8.84 41.71 -16.97
CA MET A 493 -9.36 42.07 -15.65
C MET A 493 -8.59 43.27 -15.05
N GLU A 494 -9.32 44.19 -14.43
CA GLU A 494 -8.76 45.30 -13.67
C GLU A 494 -8.03 44.78 -12.43
N LYS A 495 -6.93 45.45 -12.07
CA LYS A 495 -6.13 45.12 -10.88
C LYS A 495 -6.91 45.54 -9.63
N ASN A 496 -6.94 44.72 -8.57
CA ASN A 496 -7.50 45.15 -7.29
C ASN A 496 -6.75 46.40 -6.79
N GLY A 497 -7.49 47.38 -6.27
CA GLY A 497 -7.01 48.73 -5.93
C GLY A 497 -6.05 48.84 -4.74
N ASP A 498 -5.47 47.74 -4.27
CA ASP A 498 -4.65 47.69 -3.05
C ASP A 498 -3.13 47.61 -3.30
N ASP A 499 -2.67 47.68 -4.55
CA ASP A 499 -1.25 47.88 -4.88
C ASP A 499 -0.92 49.39 -4.95
N LYS A 500 -0.92 50.05 -3.79
CA LYS A 500 -0.25 51.35 -3.59
C LYS A 500 0.85 51.25 -2.55
#